data_AF-A0A918QDN0-F1
#
_entry.id   AF-A0A918QDN0-F1
#
_cell.length_a   1.000
_cell.length_b   1.000
_cell.length_c   1.000
_cell.angle_alpha   90.00
_cell.angle_beta   90.00
_cell.angle_gamma   90.00
#
_symmetry.space_group_name_H-M   'P 1'
#
loop_
_entity.id
_entity.type
_entity.pdbx_description
1 polymer ?
#
loop_
_entity_poly.entity_id
_entity_poly.type
_entity_poly.pdbx_seq_one_letter_code
_entity_poly.pdbx_strand_id
1 'polypeptide(L)'
;MADDAANSITSDDVINAAAQGRLRTIIERIERLEEDKAVIAGDLKEVYAEAKGEGFDVKILRKVVSLRKKDKAKRMEEEALLDLYLSAIGEI
;
A
#
# COMPACT_ATOMS: atom_id res chain seq x y z
N MET A 1 25.89 -19.25 24.90
CA MET A 1 25.63 -20.29 23.87
C MET A 1 24.29 -20.92 24.21
N ALA A 2 23.20 -20.33 23.71
CA ALA A 2 21.83 -20.83 23.84
C ALA A 2 21.03 -20.22 22.68
N ASP A 3 20.15 -21.05 22.10
CA ASP A 3 19.20 -20.78 21.00
C ASP A 3 19.77 -20.66 19.57
N ASP A 4 20.16 -21.80 19.00
CA ASP A 4 20.20 -22.04 17.56
C ASP A 4 19.42 -23.32 17.20
N ALA A 5 18.19 -23.42 17.70
CA ALA A 5 17.33 -24.59 17.51
C ALA A 5 15.88 -24.18 17.27
N ALA A 6 15.53 -23.81 16.02
CA ALA A 6 14.18 -24.00 15.48
C ALA A 6 14.10 -23.61 13.99
N ASN A 7 14.65 -24.43 13.09
CA ASN A 7 13.98 -24.69 11.81
C ASN A 7 14.44 -26.04 11.23
N SER A 8 14.06 -27.14 11.88
CA SER A 8 14.18 -28.46 11.28
C SER A 8 12.94 -28.67 10.40
N ILE A 9 13.10 -28.47 9.08
CA ILE A 9 12.09 -28.87 8.10
C ILE A 9 12.04 -30.40 8.13
N THR A 10 10.94 -30.95 8.63
CA THR A 10 10.77 -32.40 8.79
C THR A 10 10.10 -33.00 7.56
N SER A 11 10.26 -34.30 7.32
CA SER A 11 9.71 -35.00 6.15
C SER A 11 8.17 -34.98 6.04
N ASP A 12 7.46 -34.54 7.09
CA ASP A 12 6.02 -34.28 7.06
C ASP A 12 5.66 -32.95 6.38
N ASP A 13 6.64 -32.07 6.15
CA ASP A 13 6.52 -30.82 5.38
C ASP A 13 6.62 -31.02 3.86
N VAL A 14 6.74 -32.28 3.40
CA VAL A 14 6.84 -32.60 1.96
C VAL A 14 5.51 -32.32 1.28
N ILE A 15 5.46 -31.19 0.57
CA ILE A 15 4.32 -30.79 -0.27
C ILE A 15 4.02 -31.91 -1.26
N ASN A 16 2.92 -32.63 -1.05
CA ASN A 16 2.47 -33.69 -1.96
C ASN A 16 2.12 -33.12 -3.36
N ALA A 17 2.10 -33.97 -4.39
CA ALA A 17 1.95 -33.52 -5.79
C ALA A 17 0.70 -32.64 -6.03
N ALA A 18 -0.41 -32.91 -5.34
CA ALA A 18 -1.62 -32.09 -5.41
C ALA A 18 -1.42 -30.70 -4.78
N ALA A 19 -0.71 -30.63 -3.64
CA ALA A 19 -0.35 -29.38 -3.00
C ALA A 19 0.70 -28.59 -3.82
N GLN A 20 1.62 -29.26 -4.52
CA GLN A 20 2.56 -28.62 -5.45
C GLN A 20 1.83 -27.97 -6.64
N GLY A 21 0.82 -28.64 -7.19
CA GLY A 21 -0.04 -28.08 -8.24
C GLY A 21 -0.78 -26.83 -7.78
N ARG A 22 -1.38 -26.86 -6.58
CA ARG A 22 -2.05 -25.69 -5.99
C ARG A 22 -1.09 -24.53 -5.75
N LEU A 23 0.10 -24.81 -5.22
CA LEU A 23 1.14 -23.80 -4.97
C LEU A 23 1.55 -23.11 -6.28
N ARG A 24 1.77 -23.89 -7.35
CA ARG A 24 2.09 -23.35 -8.67
C ARG A 24 1.00 -22.41 -9.18
N THR A 25 -0.27 -22.81 -9.11
CA THR A 25 -1.39 -21.95 -9.54
C THR A 25 -1.51 -20.67 -8.70
N ILE A 26 -1.23 -20.73 -7.40
CA ILE A 26 -1.20 -19.53 -6.54
C ILE A 26 -0.08 -18.59 -6.98
N ILE A 27 1.13 -19.10 -7.19
CA ILE A 27 2.28 -18.31 -7.63
C ILE A 27 2.00 -17.65 -8.99
N GLU A 28 1.55 -18.43 -9.98
CA GLU A 28 1.21 -17.91 -11.32
C GLU A 28 0.12 -16.83 -11.29
N ARG A 29 -0.80 -16.88 -10.32
CA ARG A 29 -1.80 -15.83 -10.12
C ARG A 29 -1.20 -14.58 -9.47
N ILE A 30 -0.30 -14.75 -8.50
CA ILE A 30 0.40 -13.63 -7.85
C ILE A 30 1.30 -12.91 -8.84
N GLU A 31 2.08 -13.63 -9.64
CA GLU A 31 2.99 -13.05 -10.63
C GLU A 31 2.23 -12.20 -11.65
N ARG A 32 1.11 -12.69 -12.17
CA ARG A 32 0.23 -11.91 -13.05
C ARG A 32 -0.28 -10.64 -12.37
N LEU A 33 -0.73 -10.73 -11.12
CA LEU A 33 -1.21 -9.56 -10.38
C LEU A 33 -0.09 -8.55 -10.08
N GLU A 34 1.14 -9.00 -9.84
CA GLU A 34 2.30 -8.12 -9.67
C GLU A 34 2.71 -7.45 -10.99
N GLU A 35 2.60 -8.14 -12.13
CA GLU A 35 2.79 -7.53 -13.46
C GLU A 35 1.73 -6.45 -13.72
N ASP A 36 0.45 -6.75 -13.53
CA ASP A 36 -0.65 -5.79 -13.68
C ASP A 36 -0.44 -4.56 -12.77
N LYS A 37 -0.03 -4.79 -11.52
CA LYS A 37 0.29 -3.72 -10.56
C LYS A 37 1.48 -2.88 -11.01
N ALA A 38 2.49 -3.49 -11.63
CA ALA A 38 3.63 -2.75 -12.18
C ALA A 38 3.21 -1.86 -13.35
N VAL A 39 2.35 -2.35 -14.25
CA VAL A 39 1.76 -1.57 -15.35
C VAL A 39 0.98 -0.37 -14.79
N ILE A 40 0.04 -0.61 -13.87
CA ILE A 40 -0.76 0.45 -13.24
C ILE A 40 0.15 1.46 -12.50
N ALA A 41 1.21 1.00 -11.85
CA ALA A 41 2.17 1.87 -11.19
C ALA A 41 2.97 2.72 -12.20
N GLY A 42 3.22 2.20 -13.39
CA GLY A 42 3.77 2.94 -14.54
C GLY A 42 2.84 4.06 -14.98
N ASP A 43 1.60 3.72 -15.31
CA ASP A 43 0.57 4.67 -15.75
C ASP A 43 0.37 5.79 -14.71
N LEU A 44 0.31 5.43 -13.42
CA LEU A 44 0.19 6.41 -12.34
C LEU A 44 1.37 7.38 -12.28
N LYS A 45 2.60 6.92 -12.56
CA LYS A 45 3.77 7.80 -12.61
C LYS A 45 3.68 8.76 -13.79
N GLU A 46 3.20 8.31 -14.94
CA GLU A 46 3.02 9.16 -16.13
C GLU A 46 2.00 10.26 -15.86
N VAL A 47 0.85 9.94 -15.27
CA VAL A 47 -0.17 10.95 -14.89
C VAL A 47 0.40 11.98 -13.91
N TYR A 48 1.18 11.57 -12.91
CA TYR A 48 1.83 12.52 -12.02
C TYR A 48 2.93 13.34 -12.71
N ALA A 49 3.61 12.80 -13.71
CA ALA A 49 4.61 13.52 -14.48
C ALA A 49 3.95 14.56 -15.41
N GLU A 50 2.84 14.21 -16.05
CA GLU A 50 2.00 15.12 -16.84
C GLU A 50 1.51 16.29 -15.99
N ALA A 51 0.91 16.00 -14.82
CA ALA A 51 0.47 17.04 -13.88
C ALA A 51 1.63 17.97 -13.46
N LYS A 52 2.84 17.44 -13.31
CA LYS A 52 4.04 18.27 -13.04
C LYS A 52 4.39 19.18 -14.22
N GLY A 53 4.28 18.67 -15.46
CA GLY A 53 4.50 19.43 -16.69
C GLY A 53 3.50 20.56 -16.87
N GLU A 54 2.26 20.36 -16.43
CA GLU A 54 1.20 21.37 -16.38
C GLU A 54 1.39 22.41 -15.26
N GLY A 55 2.34 22.19 -14.34
CA GLY A 55 2.67 23.11 -13.26
C GLY A 55 1.98 22.81 -11.91
N PHE A 56 1.33 21.64 -11.76
CA PHE A 56 0.76 21.23 -10.49
C PHE A 56 1.82 20.66 -9.52
N ASP A 57 1.61 20.89 -8.21
CA ASP A 57 2.41 20.24 -7.17
C ASP A 57 1.97 18.79 -6.95
N VAL A 58 2.77 17.86 -7.47
CA VAL A 58 2.58 16.41 -7.33
C VAL A 58 2.49 15.94 -5.87
N LYS A 59 3.21 16.59 -4.94
CA LYS A 59 3.17 16.24 -3.51
C LYS A 59 1.79 16.54 -2.92
N ILE A 60 1.23 17.69 -3.28
CA ILE A 60 -0.13 18.07 -2.86
C ILE A 60 -1.17 17.17 -3.51
N LEU A 61 -1.05 16.86 -4.81
CA LEU A 61 -1.96 15.93 -5.49
C LEU A 61 -2.00 14.55 -4.81
N ARG A 62 -0.84 13.99 -4.45
CA ARG A 62 -0.76 12.72 -3.70
C ARG A 62 -1.45 12.82 -2.33
N LYS A 63 -1.29 13.95 -1.63
CA LYS A 63 -1.98 14.20 -0.35
C LYS A 63 -3.50 14.25 -0.56
N VAL A 64 -3.98 14.94 -1.58
CA VAL A 64 -5.41 15.01 -1.92
C VAL A 64 -5.98 13.62 -2.22
N VAL A 65 -5.31 12.82 -3.05
CA VAL A 65 -5.75 11.44 -3.36
C VAL A 65 -5.80 10.59 -2.09
N SER A 66 -4.79 10.69 -1.21
CA SER A 66 -4.78 9.98 0.07
C SER A 66 -5.93 10.41 0.99
N LEU A 67 -6.17 11.71 1.12
CA LEU A 67 -7.28 12.25 1.90
C LEU A 67 -8.63 11.78 1.35
N ARG A 68 -8.80 11.72 0.02
CA ARG A 68 -10.03 11.25 -0.63
C ARG A 68 -10.29 9.76 -0.44
N LYS A 69 -9.26 8.95 -0.17
CA LYS A 69 -9.41 7.52 0.18
C LYS A 69 -9.92 7.32 1.62
N LYS A 70 -9.69 8.29 2.51
CA LYS A 70 -10.25 8.24 3.87
C LYS A 70 -11.77 8.46 3.84
N ASP A 71 -12.46 7.85 4.80
CA ASP A 71 -13.88 8.11 5.04
C ASP A 71 -14.14 9.61 5.29
N LYS A 72 -15.22 10.14 4.70
CA LYS A 72 -15.52 11.57 4.75
C LYS A 72 -15.85 12.02 6.18
N ALA A 73 -16.58 11.21 6.94
CA ALA A 73 -16.96 11.56 8.31
C ALA A 73 -15.73 11.64 9.21
N LYS A 74 -14.86 10.63 9.13
CA LYS A 74 -13.57 10.63 9.86
C LYS A 74 -12.68 11.81 9.50
N ARG A 75 -12.63 12.21 8.22
CA ARG A 75 -11.86 13.38 7.79
C ARG A 75 -12.38 14.67 8.42
N MET A 76 -13.70 14.87 8.41
CA MET A 76 -14.32 16.07 9.00
C MET A 76 -14.11 16.12 10.52
N GLU A 77 -14.15 14.97 11.20
CA GLU A 77 -13.85 14.87 12.63
C GLU A 77 -12.38 15.21 12.92
N GLU A 78 -11.43 14.64 12.16
CA GLU A 78 -10.00 14.96 12.27
C GLU A 78 -9.74 16.46 12.02
N GLU A 79 -10.37 17.05 11.00
CA GLU A 79 -10.25 18.48 10.68
C GLU A 79 -10.80 19.36 11.81
N ALA A 80 -11.99 19.04 12.35
CA ALA A 80 -12.57 19.80 13.46
C ALA A 80 -11.70 19.75 14.74
N LEU A 81 -11.11 18.59 15.04
CA LEU A 81 -10.18 18.44 16.16
C LEU A 81 -8.88 19.21 15.94
N LEU A 82 -8.35 19.20 14.72
CA LEU A 82 -7.14 19.94 14.36
C LEU A 82 -7.37 21.44 14.54
N ASP A 83 -8.47 21.97 14.00
CA ASP A 83 -8.82 23.39 14.12
C ASP A 83 -9.00 23.80 15.59
N LEU A 84 -9.64 22.95 16.40
CA LEU A 84 -9.77 23.19 17.84
C LEU A 84 -8.40 23.32 18.50
N TYR A 85 -7.46 22.40 18.22
CA TYR A 85 -6.14 22.43 18.82
C TYR A 85 -5.28 23.59 18.33
N LEU A 86 -5.32 23.93 17.04
CA LEU A 86 -4.63 25.09 16.49
C LEU A 86 -5.15 26.40 17.08
N SER A 87 -6.47 26.53 17.26
CA SER A 87 -7.07 27.69 17.92
C SER A 87 -6.63 27.81 19.38
N ALA A 88 -6.50 26.69 20.10
CA ALA A 88 -6.10 26.66 21.50
C ALA A 88 -4.65 27.11 21.73
N ILE A 89 -3.78 26.96 20.72
CA ILE A 89 -2.38 27.42 20.76
C ILE A 89 -2.15 28.76 20.06
N GLY A 90 -3.21 29.39 19.51
CA GLY A 90 -3.13 30.70 18.87
C GLY A 90 -2.50 30.70 17.47
N GLU A 91 -2.52 29.56 16.77
CA GLU A 91 -2.04 29.43 15.38
C GLU A 91 -3.16 29.67 14.33
N ILE A 92 -4.31 30.20 14.76
CA ILE A 92 -5.46 30.61 13.94
C ILE A 92 -5.76 32.10 14.14
#